data_AF-A0A945U818-F1
#
_entry.id   AF-A0A945U818-F1
#
_cell.length_a   1.000
_cell.length_b   1.000
_cell.length_c   1.000
_cell.angle_alpha   90.00
_cell.angle_beta   90.00
_cell.angle_gamma   90.00
#
_symmetry.space_group_name_H-M   'P 1'
#
loop_
_entity.id
_entity.type
_entity.pdbx_description
1 polymer ?
#
loop_
_entity_poly.entity_id
_entity_poly.type
_entity_poly.pdbx_seq_one_letter_code
_entity_poly.pdbx_strand_id
1 'polypeptide(L)' 'MGDFSFKKNERLVKRPEFEKVMAAGKKKRIERLCIIFSVPNELGKKRLGIIASKKIGN' A
#
# COMPACT_ATOMS: atom_id res chain seq x y z
N MET A 1 20.89 -12.11 -9.88
CA MET A 1 19.73 -11.22 -9.75
C MET A 1 19.31 -11.26 -8.29
N GLY A 2 19.40 -10.15 -7.56
CA GLY A 2 19.00 -10.13 -6.15
C GLY A 2 17.49 -10.27 -6.00
N ASP A 3 17.04 -10.76 -4.85
CA ASP A 3 15.62 -10.82 -4.51
C ASP A 3 15.05 -9.40 -4.48
N PHE A 4 14.38 -8.98 -5.55
CA PHE A 4 13.66 -7.71 -5.65
C PHE A 4 12.37 -7.77 -4.81
N SER A 5 12.50 -8.04 -3.52
CA SER A 5 11.40 -8.22 -2.58
C SER A 5 11.51 -7.25 -1.42
N PHE A 6 10.37 -6.68 -1.02
CA PHE A 6 10.27 -5.88 0.19
C PHE A 6 10.46 -6.77 1.42
N LYS A 7 11.28 -6.32 2.36
CA LYS A 7 11.43 -6.99 3.66
C LYS A 7 10.08 -7.01 4.37
N LYS A 8 9.87 -7.99 5.26
CA LYS A 8 8.60 -8.16 5.99
C LYS A 8 8.15 -6.88 6.71
N ASN A 9 9.09 -6.09 7.21
CA ASN A 9 8.84 -4.84 7.93
C ASN A 9 8.61 -3.61 7.00
N GLU A 10 8.84 -3.75 5.70
CA GLU A 10 8.56 -2.74 4.65
C GLU A 10 7.21 -3.00 3.97
N ARG A 11 6.50 -4.07 4.36
CA ARG A 11 5.18 -4.41 3.83
C ARG A 11 4.09 -3.97 4.79
N LEU A 12 3.01 -3.42 4.25
CA LEU A 12 1.73 -3.25 4.93
C LEU A 12 0.94 -4.55 4.70
N VAL A 13 0.60 -5.27 5.77
CA VAL A 13 0.09 -6.66 5.63
C VAL A 13 -1.21 -6.85 6.37
N LYS A 14 -1.41 -6.18 7.51
CA LYS A 14 -2.58 -6.42 8.34
C LYS A 14 -3.74 -5.57 7.86
N ARG A 15 -4.94 -6.15 7.76
CA ARG A 15 -6.17 -5.45 7.36
C ARG A 15 -6.44 -4.15 8.14
N PRO A 16 -6.28 -4.09 9.48
CA PRO A 16 -6.48 -2.83 10.21
C PRO A 16 -5.50 -1.71 9.80
N GLU A 17 -4.30 -2.06 9.33
CA GLU A 17 -3.35 -1.08 8.81
C GLU A 17 -3.87 -0.48 7.49
N PHE A 18 -4.45 -1.30 6.61
CA PHE A 18 -5.09 -0.82 5.38
C PHE A 18 -6.30 0.06 5.67
N GLU A 19 -7.18 -0.36 6.59
CA GLU A 19 -8.35 0.42 6.99
C GLU A 19 -7.95 1.80 7.53
N LYS A 20 -6.91 1.86 8.38
CA LYS A 20 -6.35 3.13 8.87
C LYS A 20 -5.86 4.02 7.73
N VAL A 21 -5.09 3.48 6.78
CA VAL A 21 -4.55 4.25 5.66
C VAL A 21 -5.65 4.72 4.71
N MET A 22 -6.69 3.92 4.49
CA MET A 22 -7.82 4.28 3.63
C MET A 22 -8.73 5.34 4.27
N ALA A 23 -8.88 5.33 5.60
CA ALA A 23 -9.71 6.29 6.33
C ALA A 23 -9.00 7.64 6.54
N ALA A 24 -7.73 7.63 6.95
CA ALA A 24 -6.99 8.84 7.33
C ALA A 24 -6.01 9.34 6.25
N GLY A 25 -5.72 8.52 5.23
CA GLY A 25 -4.69 8.82 4.24
C GLY A 25 -5.16 9.79 3.17
N LYS A 26 -4.22 10.59 2.67
CA LYS A 26 -4.45 11.41 1.47
C LYS A 26 -4.61 10.50 0.26
N LYS A 27 -5.70 10.71 -0.47
CA LYS A 27 -6.02 9.98 -1.71
C LYS A 27 -5.48 10.73 -2.92
N LYS A 28 -4.69 10.04 -3.75
CA LYS A 28 -4.24 10.54 -5.06
C LYS A 28 -4.59 9.53 -6.14
N ARG A 29 -5.45 9.92 -7.08
CA ARG A 29 -5.78 9.11 -8.26
C ARG A 29 -4.70 9.32 -9.32
N ILE A 30 -4.15 8.23 -9.85
CA ILE A 30 -3.20 8.24 -10.95
C ILE A 30 -3.96 7.77 -12.19
N GLU A 31 -4.52 8.74 -12.92
CA GLU A 31 -5.28 8.54 -14.15
C GLU A 31 -6.29 7.38 -14.05
N ARG A 32 -6.14 6.38 -14.93
CA ARG A 32 -6.91 5.13 -14.99
C ARG A 32 -6.14 3.93 -14.44
N LEU A 33 -4.93 4.13 -13.92
CA LEU A 33 -4.05 3.05 -13.47
C LEU A 33 -4.36 2.61 -12.04
N CYS A 34 -4.26 3.51 -11.08
CA CYS A 34 -4.41 3.17 -9.66
C CYS A 34 -4.79 4.38 -8.80
N ILE A 35 -5.06 4.10 -7.52
CA ILE A 35 -5.26 5.09 -6.49
C ILE A 35 -4.23 4.84 -5.40
N ILE A 36 -3.48 5.89 -5.06
CA ILE A 36 -2.49 5.86 -3.98
C ILE A 36 -3.13 6.47 -2.73
N PHE A 37 -3.11 5.72 -1.63
CA PHE A 37 -3.43 6.22 -0.30
C PHE A 37 -2.12 6.33 0.50
N SER A 38 -1.88 7.49 1.10
CA SER A 38 -0.65 7.73 1.86
C SER A 38 -0.93 8.43 3.19
N VAL A 39 -0.30 7.97 4.26
CA VAL A 39 -0.31 8.60 5.58
C VAL A 39 1.13 8.64 6.11
N PRO A 40 1.53 9.71 6.84
CA PRO A 40 2.79 9.70 7.57
C PRO A 40 2.86 8.50 8.52
N ASN A 41 4.06 7.94 8.68
CA ASN A 41 4.31 6.90 9.69
C ASN A 41 5.60 7.21 10.43
N GLU A 42 5.66 6.82 11.69
CA GLU A 42 6.76 7.12 12.63
C GLU A 42 7.81 6.01 12.72
N LEU A 43 7.76 5.01 11.83
CA LEU A 43 8.60 3.80 11.86
C LEU A 43 9.98 4.01 11.22
N GLY A 44 10.33 5.23 10.81
CA GLY A 44 11.60 5.56 10.15
C GLY A 44 11.77 4.92 8.76
N LYS A 45 10.73 4.30 8.20
CA LYS A 45 10.76 3.62 6.90
C LYS A 45 9.40 3.64 6.22
N LYS A 46 9.40 3.51 4.91
CA LYS A 46 8.15 3.41 4.13
C LYS A 46 7.61 1.99 4.20
N ARG A 47 6.28 1.86 4.25
CA ARG A 47 5.59 0.57 4.13
C ARG A 47 4.64 0.60 2.95
N LEU A 48 4.62 -0.47 2.16
CA LEU A 48 3.79 -0.61 0.97
C LEU A 48 2.82 -1.78 1.12
N GLY A 49 1.56 -1.55 0.76
CA GLY A 49 0.55 -2.58 0.57
C GLY A 49 -0.16 -2.37 -0.75
N ILE A 50 -0.50 -3.46 -1.44
CA ILE A 50 -1.20 -3.43 -2.72
C ILE A 50 -2.52 -4.19 -2.55
N ILE A 51 -3.62 -3.56 -2.96
CA ILE A 51 -4.93 -4.18 -3.05
C ILE A 51 -5.33 -4.12 -4.52
N ALA A 52 -5.70 -5.28 -5.09
CA ALA A 52 -6.29 -5.38 -6.41
C ALA A 52 -7.70 -5.95 -6.30
N SER A 53 -8.61 -5.46 -7.13
CA SER A 53 -9.96 -6.02 -7.23
C SER A 53 -9.89 -7.41 -7.84
N LYS A 54 -10.71 -8.35 -7.35
CA LYS A 54 -10.89 -9.67 -7.97
C LYS A 54 -11.31 -9.58 -9.46
N LYS A 55 -11.91 -8.47 -9.88
CA LYS A 55 -12.28 -8.22 -11.28
C LYS A 55 -11.08 -7.98 -12.21
N ILE A 56 -9.95 -7.60 -11.65
CA ILE A 56 -8.69 -7.35 -12.37
C ILE A 56 -7.83 -8.60 -12.16
N GLY A 57 -8.06 -9.62 -12.98
CA GLY A 57 -7.32 -10.88 -12.98
C GLY A 57 -7.65 -11.69 -14.22
N ASN A 58 -6.64 -12.35 -14.80
CA ASN A 58 -6.84 -13.43 -15.77
C ASN A 58 -7.49 -14.64 -15.10
#